data_AF-A0A0A2BGB8-F1
#
_entry.id   AF-A0A0A2BGB8-F1
#
_cell.length_a   1.000
_cell.length_b   1.000
_cell.length_c   1.000
_cell.angle_alpha   90.00
_cell.angle_beta   90.00
_cell.angle_gamma   90.00
#
_symmetry.space_group_name_H-M   'P 1'
#
loop_
_entity.id
_entity.type
_entity.pdbx_description
1 polymer ?
#
loop_
_entity_poly.entity_id
_entity_poly.type
_entity_poly.pdbx_seq_one_letter_code
_entity_poly.pdbx_strand_id
1 'polypeptide(L)' 'MKKKFLIKREDGINDEVTNQEFDKYDDAYMLLEEICGDLCCSDADYEDRPYYEIVEEVID' A
#
# COMPACT_ATOMS: atom_id res chain seq x y z
N MET A 1 22.36 -6.60 3.58
CA MET A 1 21.21 -6.78 2.67
C MET A 1 20.02 -7.38 3.41
N LYS A 2 19.29 -6.52 4.11
CA LYS A 2 17.92 -6.79 4.56
C LYS A 2 16.95 -6.31 3.49
N LYS A 3 15.77 -6.91 3.44
CA LYS A 3 14.68 -6.45 2.56
C LYS A 3 13.65 -5.74 3.41
N LYS A 4 13.09 -4.67 2.87
CA LYS A 4 11.88 -4.03 3.38
C LYS A 4 10.86 -3.96 2.26
N PHE A 5 9.59 -3.97 2.65
CA PHE A 5 8.48 -3.75 1.77
C PHE A 5 7.84 -2.42 2.13
N LEU A 6 7.57 -1.61 1.12
CA LEU A 6 6.93 -0.30 1.25
C LEU A 6 5.67 -0.30 0.41
N ILE A 7 4.70 0.50 0.82
CA ILE A 7 3.52 0.79 0.00
C ILE A 7 3.74 2.16 -0.65
N LYS A 8 3.55 2.26 -1.96
CA LYS A 8 3.68 3.50 -2.73
C LYS A 8 2.39 3.81 -3.44
N ARG A 9 2.03 5.10 -3.50
CA ARG A 9 0.94 5.58 -4.35
C ARG A 9 1.44 5.92 -5.74
N GLU A 10 0.64 5.63 -6.76
CA GLU A 10 0.96 5.98 -8.14
C GLU A 10 1.05 7.50 -8.36
N ASP A 11 0.30 8.29 -7.59
CA ASP A 11 0.37 9.77 -7.64
C ASP A 11 1.59 10.35 -6.93
N GLY A 12 2.42 9.52 -6.30
CA GLY A 12 3.63 9.93 -5.59
C GLY A 12 3.39 10.71 -4.31
N ILE A 13 2.14 10.82 -3.85
CA ILE A 13 1.81 11.48 -2.59
C ILE A 13 2.13 10.55 -1.43
N ASN A 14 2.66 11.12 -0.35
CA ASN A 14 2.88 10.38 0.90
C ASN A 14 1.72 10.58 1.88
N ASP A 15 1.26 9.50 2.51
CA ASP A 15 0.20 9.49 3.52
C ASP A 15 0.46 8.47 4.63
N GLU A 16 -0.54 8.20 5.47
CA GLU A 16 -0.42 7.24 6.58
C GLU A 16 -0.12 5.80 6.11
N VAL A 17 -0.45 5.45 4.87
CA VAL A 17 -0.20 4.14 4.28
C VAL A 17 1.22 4.08 3.73
N THR A 18 1.63 5.08 2.94
CA THR A 18 2.95 5.06 2.27
C THR A 18 4.13 5.33 3.21
N ASN A 19 3.86 5.86 4.42
CA ASN A 19 4.88 6.08 5.44
C ASN A 19 5.21 4.82 6.26
N GLN A 20 4.62 3.67 5.94
CA GLN A 20 4.86 2.41 6.64
C GLN A 20 5.92 1.56 5.96
N GLU A 21 6.71 0.86 6.77
CA GLU A 21 7.71 -0.10 6.32
C GLU A 21 7.48 -1.46 6.96
N PHE A 22 7.59 -2.51 6.15
CA PHE A 22 7.31 -3.88 6.57
C PHE A 22 8.53 -4.76 6.36
N ASP A 23 8.78 -5.68 7.29
CA ASP A 23 9.82 -6.71 7.14
C ASP A 23 9.37 -7.88 6.25
N LYS A 24 8.06 -8.01 6.02
CA LYS A 24 7.45 -9.09 5.24
C LYS A 24 6.42 -8.53 4.26
N TYR A 25 6.36 -9.14 3.09
CA TYR A 25 5.37 -8.82 2.08
C TYR A 25 3.93 -9.02 2.59
N ASP A 26 3.69 -10.12 3.32
CA ASP A 26 2.36 -10.46 3.84
C ASP A 26 1.80 -9.36 4.76
N ASP A 27 2.67 -8.72 5.56
CA ASP A 27 2.25 -7.64 6.46
C ASP A 27 1.82 -6.39 5.65
N ALA A 28 2.54 -6.04 4.58
CA ALA A 28 2.16 -4.97 3.67
C ALA A 28 0.87 -5.30 2.89
N TYR A 29 0.70 -6.56 2.48
CA TYR A 29 -0.47 -7.04 1.76
C TYR A 29 -1.73 -7.01 2.62
N MET A 30 -1.66 -7.43 3.88
CA MET A 30 -2.80 -7.39 4.80
C MET A 30 -3.33 -5.97 4.99
N LEU A 31 -2.45 -4.97 5.15
CA LEU A 31 -2.87 -3.58 5.25
C LEU A 31 -3.54 -3.09 3.95
N LEU A 32 -2.95 -3.44 2.80
CA LEU A 32 -3.52 -3.04 1.50
C LEU A 32 -4.90 -3.68 1.26
N GLU A 33 -5.07 -4.95 1.65
CA GLU A 33 -6.35 -5.66 1.59
C GLU A 33 -7.39 -5.01 2.51
N GLU A 34 -7.01 -4.58 3.72
CA GLU A 34 -7.90 -3.87 4.64
C GLU A 34 -8.38 -2.55 4.03
N ILE A 35 -7.47 -1.72 3.52
CA ILE A 35 -7.80 -0.41 2.93
C ILE A 35 -8.68 -0.59 1.70
N CYS A 36 -8.36 -1.53 0.81
CA CYS A 36 -9.13 -1.79 -0.39
C CYS A 36 -10.46 -2.52 -0.08
N GLY A 37 -10.51 -3.30 1.00
CA GLY A 37 -11.64 -4.15 1.40
C GLY A 37 -12.71 -3.43 2.23
N ASP A 38 -12.32 -2.49 3.09
CA ASP A 38 -13.24 -1.67 3.89
C ASP A 38 -14.13 -0.74 3.03
N LEU A 39 -13.81 -0.61 1.73
CA LEU A 39 -14.48 0.31 0.79
C LEU A 39 -15.67 -0.32 0.02
N CYS A 40 -16.29 -1.37 0.56
CA CYS A 40 -17.44 -2.03 -0.06
C CYS A 40 -18.77 -1.42 0.40
N CYS A 41 -19.36 -0.51 -0.40
CA CYS A 41 -20.82 -0.29 -0.44
C CYS A 41 -21.36 0.51 -1.66
N SER A 42 -20.53 1.08 -2.55
CA SER A 42 -21.03 1.67 -3.80
C SER A 42 -20.01 1.58 -4.93
N ASP A 43 -20.46 1.11 -6.09
CA ASP A 43 -19.68 1.00 -7.34
C ASP A 43 -19.25 2.36 -7.93
N ALA A 44 -19.61 3.48 -7.29
CA ALA A 44 -19.53 4.82 -7.86
C ALA A 44 -18.16 5.51 -7.69
N ASP A 45 -17.29 5.02 -6.79
CA ASP A 45 -16.11 5.79 -6.36
C ASP A 45 -14.77 5.16 -6.78
N TYR A 46 -14.72 4.19 -7.70
CA TYR A 46 -13.46 3.52 -8.05
C TYR A 46 -12.48 4.42 -8.86
N GLU A 47 -13.00 5.35 -9.66
CA GLU A 47 -12.19 6.19 -10.58
C GLU A 47 -11.42 7.31 -9.84
N ASP A 48 -11.90 7.77 -8.67
CA ASP A 48 -11.25 8.84 -7.88
C ASP A 48 -10.29 8.30 -6.81
N ARG A 49 -9.98 6.99 -6.81
CA ARG A 49 -9.18 6.36 -5.76
C ARG A 49 -7.68 6.41 -6.07
N PRO A 50 -6.84 6.69 -5.06
CA PRO A 50 -5.40 6.49 -5.19
C PRO A 50 -5.09 5.00 -5.35
N TYR A 51 -4.28 4.69 -6.36
CA TYR A 51 -3.73 3.35 -6.58
C TYR A 51 -2.47 3.18 -5.75
N TYR A 52 -2.38 2.05 -5.05
CA TYR A 52 -1.23 1.68 -4.24
C TYR A 52 -0.56 0.42 -4.77
N GLU A 53 0.77 0.37 -4.69
CA GLU A 53 1.58 -0.80 -5.01
C GLU A 53 2.53 -1.14 -3.86
N ILE A 54 2.86 -2.43 -3.71
CA ILE A 54 3.90 -2.88 -2.77
C ILE A 54 5.21 -3.00 -3.54
N VAL A 55 6.25 -2.34 -3.03
CA VAL A 55 7.60 -2.40 -3.60
C VAL A 55 8.57 -3.04 -2.62
N GLU A 56 9.51 -3.84 -3.14
CA GLU A 56 10.62 -4.40 -2.36
C GLU A 56 11.84 -3.47 -2.47
N GLU A 57 12.39 -3.05 -1.33
CA GLU A 57 13.64 -2.30 -1.25
C GLU A 57 14.71 -3.10 -0.52
N VAL A 58 15.90 -3.17 -1.12
CA VAL A 58 17.08 -3.80 -0.53
C VAL A 58 17.86 -2.75 0.24
N ILE A 59 17.99 -2.97 1.55
CA ILE A 59 18.73 -2.10 2.46
C ILE A 59 20.06 -2.76 2.79
N ASP A 60 21.15 -2.00 2.70
CA ASP A 60 22.51 -2.50 2.94
C ASP A 60 22.73 -2.89 4.41
#